data_AF-A0A2M8P959-F1
#
_entry.id   AF-A0A2M8P959-F1
#
_cell.length_a   1.000
_cell.length_b   1.000
_cell.length_c   1.000
_cell.angle_alpha   90.00
_cell.angle_beta   90.00
_cell.angle_gamma   90.00
#
_symmetry.space_group_name_H-M   'P 1'
#
loop_
_entity.id
_entity.type
_entity.pdbx_description
1 polymer ?
#
loop_
_entity_poly.entity_id
_entity_poly.type
_entity_poly.pdbx_seq_one_letter_code
_entity_poly.pdbx_strand_id
1 'polypeptide(L)'
;ITIPNGSLTIASATTTLTLEGNVNSGGDDGVPSVAYSGLMYSSSTIIDANRATASTALTSLYDANGNALNLESGDTLTVGATKGAGTITTRTFTVGTTGTTLGDFREFIQHTFGIVADSNTSYNEGVALSGVSSGQTAGRLIVTSNIGDANAITEITISGTDAGGSSTLNTTAFQSIFGPDVGNNGFTQSQAADGESAFSQMTVYDSTGLSHTVDLIFSRASASTYSFFAIANDNFSAGSRGTSVRSTAGTLSFSSSGAFT
;
A
#
# COMPACT_ATOMS: atom_id res chain seq x y z
N ILE A 1 13.54 53.79 1.22
CA ILE A 1 12.55 52.96 1.94
C ILE A 1 13.11 51.55 1.97
N THR A 2 13.61 51.13 3.12
CA THR A 2 14.16 49.79 3.31
C THR A 2 13.01 48.95 3.84
N ILE A 3 12.51 48.02 3.03
CA ILE A 3 11.48 47.07 3.46
C ILE A 3 12.19 46.05 4.37
N PRO A 4 11.75 45.86 5.63
CA PRO A 4 12.33 44.83 6.48
C PRO A 4 12.14 43.46 5.84
N ASN A 5 13.22 42.71 5.64
CA ASN A 5 13.12 41.29 5.35
C ASN A 5 12.49 40.61 6.57
N GLY A 6 11.38 39.91 6.37
CA GLY A 6 10.75 39.11 7.41
C GLY A 6 11.77 38.16 8.04
N SER A 7 11.80 38.13 9.36
CA SER A 7 12.58 37.17 10.13
C SER A 7 12.24 35.75 9.66
N LEU A 8 13.24 35.00 9.18
CA LEU A 8 13.16 33.54 9.06
C LEU A 8 12.74 33.00 10.42
N THR A 9 11.47 32.63 10.57
CA THR A 9 11.01 31.89 11.76
C THR A 9 11.66 30.52 11.67
N ILE A 10 12.75 30.34 12.43
CA ILE A 10 13.36 29.03 12.66
C ILE A 10 12.24 28.16 13.23
N ALA A 11 11.85 27.12 12.51
CA ALA A 11 10.91 26.13 13.02
C ALA A 11 11.48 25.61 14.35
N SER A 12 10.75 25.83 15.44
CA SER A 12 11.18 25.35 16.75
C SER A 12 11.09 23.82 16.76
N ALA A 13 12.13 23.14 17.22
CA ALA A 13 12.11 21.68 17.32
C ALA A 13 10.96 21.24 18.23
N THR A 14 10.18 20.25 17.78
CA THR A 14 9.18 19.60 18.63
C THR A 14 9.89 18.91 19.78
N THR A 15 9.69 19.39 21.01
CA THR A 15 10.33 18.84 22.21
C THR A 15 9.51 17.76 22.89
N THR A 16 8.19 17.73 22.65
CA THR A 16 7.24 16.80 23.28
C THR A 16 6.15 16.40 22.30
N LEU A 17 5.86 15.11 22.21
CA LEU A 17 4.71 14.55 21.52
C LEU A 17 3.90 13.76 22.54
N THR A 18 2.62 14.10 22.70
CA THR A 18 1.69 13.33 23.55
C THR A 18 0.75 12.56 22.63
N LEU A 19 0.73 11.24 22.78
CA LEU A 19 -0.17 10.34 22.07
C LEU A 19 -1.13 9.74 23.09
N GLU A 20 -2.42 10.03 22.93
CA GLU A 20 -3.47 9.46 23.77
C GLU A 20 -4.27 8.48 22.93
N GLY A 21 -4.26 7.21 23.33
CA GLY A 21 -4.99 6.16 22.65
C GLY A 21 -5.14 4.95 23.57
N ASN A 22 -6.29 4.30 23.53
CA ASN A 22 -6.43 3.02 24.18
C ASN A 22 -5.71 1.97 23.32
N VAL A 23 -4.53 1.56 23.76
CA VAL A 23 -3.77 0.47 23.14
C VAL A 23 -4.12 -0.89 23.75
N ASN A 24 -5.18 -1.02 24.56
CA ASN A 24 -5.66 -2.31 25.13
C ASN A 24 -7.18 -2.51 24.91
N SER A 25 -7.57 -3.21 23.85
CA SER A 25 -8.92 -3.28 23.28
C SER A 25 -9.49 -4.69 23.22
N GLY A 26 -8.77 -5.75 23.58
CA GLY A 26 -9.44 -7.06 23.74
C GLY A 26 -8.59 -8.32 23.72
N GLY A 27 -7.33 -8.27 23.27
CA GLY A 27 -6.41 -9.41 23.30
C GLY A 27 -6.63 -10.42 22.17
N ASP A 28 -5.68 -10.44 21.24
CA ASP A 28 -5.09 -11.59 20.54
C ASP A 28 -3.98 -11.03 19.62
N ASP A 29 -2.93 -11.83 19.36
CA ASP A 29 -1.87 -11.46 18.42
C ASP A 29 -2.44 -11.50 16.99
N GLY A 30 -2.56 -10.32 16.37
CA GLY A 30 -3.27 -10.17 15.10
C GLY A 30 -2.60 -10.82 13.90
N VAL A 31 -3.42 -11.16 12.92
CA VAL A 31 -3.07 -11.65 11.59
C VAL A 31 -3.46 -10.57 10.59
N PRO A 32 -2.59 -10.24 9.61
CA PRO A 32 -2.93 -9.23 8.62
C PRO A 32 -4.08 -9.68 7.71
N SER A 33 -4.80 -8.72 7.15
CA SER A 33 -5.74 -9.02 6.08
C SER A 33 -4.98 -9.46 4.83
N VAL A 34 -5.51 -10.48 4.16
CA VAL A 34 -4.95 -11.01 2.91
C VAL A 34 -6.00 -10.96 1.82
N ALA A 35 -5.64 -10.37 0.69
CA ALA A 35 -6.45 -10.34 -0.53
C ALA A 35 -5.63 -10.78 -1.75
N TYR A 36 -6.28 -11.48 -2.68
CA TYR A 36 -5.66 -11.99 -3.91
C TYR A 36 -6.28 -11.39 -5.14
N SER A 37 -5.46 -11.05 -6.13
CA SER A 37 -5.95 -10.68 -7.46
C SER A 37 -6.42 -11.90 -8.26
N GLY A 38 -7.05 -11.62 -9.41
CA GLY A 38 -7.22 -12.57 -10.50
C GLY A 38 -5.88 -13.05 -11.08
N LEU A 39 -5.94 -14.10 -11.88
CA LEU A 39 -4.76 -14.70 -12.54
C LEU A 39 -4.23 -13.83 -13.69
N MET A 40 -2.91 -13.63 -13.70
CA MET A 40 -2.17 -12.88 -14.71
C MET A 40 -1.20 -13.78 -15.48
N TYR A 41 -1.18 -13.61 -16.79
CA TYR A 41 -0.27 -14.29 -17.71
C TYR A 41 0.58 -13.28 -18.49
N SER A 42 1.78 -13.71 -18.89
CA SER A 42 2.63 -12.95 -19.82
C SER A 42 2.65 -13.66 -21.16
N SER A 43 2.36 -12.99 -22.27
CA SER A 43 2.61 -13.58 -23.59
C SER A 43 3.93 -13.11 -24.19
N SER A 44 4.59 -14.04 -24.89
CA SER A 44 5.66 -13.73 -25.84
C SER A 44 5.35 -14.29 -27.23
N THR A 45 4.55 -15.35 -27.30
CA THR A 45 3.81 -15.95 -28.43
C THR A 45 3.05 -17.12 -27.82
N ILE A 46 1.72 -17.19 -27.93
CA ILE A 46 0.88 -18.14 -27.20
C ILE A 46 0.90 -19.52 -27.85
N ILE A 47 1.41 -20.51 -27.11
CA ILE A 47 0.70 -21.78 -26.84
C ILE A 47 1.01 -22.16 -25.36
N ASP A 48 0.35 -21.44 -24.46
CA ASP A 48 -0.08 -21.87 -23.11
C ASP A 48 0.96 -22.35 -22.07
N ALA A 49 1.58 -21.42 -21.30
CA ALA A 49 2.14 -21.74 -19.96
C ALA A 49 2.66 -20.55 -19.10
N ASN A 50 3.07 -19.43 -19.71
CA ASN A 50 3.91 -18.48 -18.97
C ASN A 50 3.09 -17.51 -18.10
N ARG A 51 3.23 -17.68 -16.78
CA ARG A 51 2.62 -16.84 -15.74
C ARG A 51 3.43 -15.56 -15.56
N ALA A 52 2.75 -14.45 -15.27
CA ALA A 52 3.42 -13.17 -15.08
C ALA A 52 4.35 -13.19 -13.85
N THR A 53 5.54 -12.61 -13.99
CA THR A 53 6.53 -12.42 -12.91
C THR A 53 6.77 -10.92 -12.70
N ALA A 54 7.59 -10.56 -11.71
CA ALA A 54 7.93 -9.16 -11.47
C ALA A 54 8.61 -8.48 -12.67
N SER A 55 9.31 -9.23 -13.52
CA SER A 55 9.96 -8.70 -14.72
C SER A 55 9.05 -8.65 -15.95
N THR A 56 7.82 -9.16 -15.86
CA THR A 56 6.87 -9.11 -16.98
C THR A 56 6.46 -7.68 -17.28
N ALA A 57 6.54 -7.27 -18.54
CA ALA A 57 6.08 -5.96 -19.00
C ALA A 57 4.55 -5.84 -18.82
N LEU A 58 4.07 -4.68 -18.36
CA LEU A 58 2.63 -4.44 -18.20
C LEU A 58 1.87 -4.55 -19.53
N THR A 59 2.52 -4.16 -20.62
CA THR A 59 1.97 -4.22 -21.98
C THR A 59 1.87 -5.64 -22.56
N SER A 60 2.43 -6.65 -21.88
CA SER A 60 2.36 -8.05 -22.31
C SER A 60 1.47 -8.92 -21.43
N LEU A 61 0.63 -8.29 -20.60
CA LEU A 61 -0.26 -8.97 -19.68
C LEU A 61 -1.56 -9.44 -20.34
N TYR A 62 -2.02 -10.61 -19.89
CA TYR A 62 -3.24 -11.27 -20.31
C TYR A 62 -4.02 -11.75 -19.09
N ASP A 63 -5.34 -11.86 -19.24
CA ASP A 63 -6.19 -12.55 -18.28
C ASP A 63 -6.05 -14.08 -18.38
N ALA A 64 -6.71 -14.79 -17.49
CA ALA A 64 -6.71 -16.26 -17.46
C ALA A 64 -7.35 -16.92 -18.69
N ASN A 65 -8.14 -16.18 -19.46
CA ASN A 65 -8.82 -16.64 -20.66
C ASN A 65 -7.99 -16.38 -21.92
N GLY A 66 -6.79 -15.81 -21.79
CA GLY A 66 -5.92 -15.46 -22.91
C GLY A 66 -6.32 -14.17 -23.62
N ASN A 67 -7.18 -13.33 -23.02
CA ASN A 67 -7.45 -11.99 -23.54
C ASN A 67 -6.33 -11.04 -23.13
N ALA A 68 -5.77 -10.34 -24.11
CA ALA A 68 -4.81 -9.28 -23.84
C ALA A 68 -5.47 -8.17 -23.02
N LEU A 69 -4.74 -7.64 -22.04
CA LEU A 69 -5.16 -6.43 -21.33
C LEU A 69 -5.08 -5.20 -22.24
N ASN A 70 -4.23 -5.23 -23.28
CA ASN A 70 -3.95 -4.10 -24.17
C ASN A 70 -3.56 -2.82 -23.40
N LEU A 71 -2.79 -2.97 -22.33
CA LEU A 71 -2.14 -1.83 -21.70
C LEU A 71 -1.06 -1.29 -22.63
N GLU A 72 -1.03 0.02 -22.80
CA GLU A 72 -0.09 0.73 -23.64
C GLU A 72 0.67 1.79 -22.83
N SER A 73 1.83 2.21 -23.32
CA SER A 73 2.58 3.31 -22.69
C SER A 73 1.74 4.59 -22.75
N GLY A 74 1.57 5.25 -21.61
CA GLY A 74 0.69 6.40 -21.42
C GLY A 74 -0.57 6.06 -20.62
N ASP A 75 -1.04 4.80 -20.65
CA ASP A 75 -2.22 4.40 -19.91
C ASP A 75 -2.09 4.68 -18.42
N THR A 76 -3.22 5.05 -17.83
CA THR A 76 -3.31 5.60 -16.48
C THR A 76 -4.05 4.62 -15.59
N LEU A 77 -3.36 4.05 -14.62
CA LEU A 77 -3.93 3.14 -13.63
C LEU A 77 -4.17 3.89 -12.32
N THR A 78 -5.42 3.97 -11.88
CA THR A 78 -5.80 4.60 -10.61
C THR A 78 -5.97 3.52 -9.55
N VAL A 79 -5.22 3.63 -8.45
CA VAL A 79 -5.14 2.65 -7.35
C VAL A 79 -5.61 3.31 -6.06
N GLY A 80 -6.51 2.66 -5.33
CA GLY A 80 -6.99 3.07 -4.01
C GLY A 80 -7.43 1.87 -3.18
N ALA A 81 -7.69 2.12 -1.90
CA ALA A 81 -8.22 1.15 -0.95
C ALA A 81 -8.73 1.88 0.30
N THR A 82 -9.26 1.14 1.26
CA THR A 82 -9.49 1.58 2.64
C THR A 82 -8.46 0.89 3.55
N LYS A 83 -7.85 1.63 4.48
CA LYS A 83 -6.95 1.12 5.52
C LYS A 83 -7.55 1.37 6.90
N GLY A 84 -7.94 0.31 7.60
CA GLY A 84 -8.71 0.42 8.83
C GLY A 84 -10.01 1.19 8.60
N ALA A 85 -10.19 2.32 9.30
CA ALA A 85 -11.34 3.20 9.13
C ALA A 85 -11.11 4.36 8.13
N GLY A 86 -9.89 4.50 7.58
CA GLY A 86 -9.51 5.61 6.71
C GLY A 86 -9.45 5.22 5.24
N THR A 87 -10.01 6.05 4.36
CA THR A 87 -9.84 5.88 2.90
C THR A 87 -8.44 6.32 2.47
N ILE A 88 -7.74 5.46 1.73
CA ILE A 88 -6.47 5.82 1.10
C ILE A 88 -6.78 6.70 -0.11
N THR A 89 -6.14 7.86 -0.18
CA THR A 89 -6.24 8.72 -1.36
C THR A 89 -5.77 7.98 -2.60
N THR A 90 -6.58 7.97 -3.65
CA THR A 90 -6.23 7.27 -4.90
C THR A 90 -4.96 7.86 -5.51
N ARG A 91 -4.13 6.99 -6.09
CA ARG A 91 -2.89 7.36 -6.76
C ARG A 91 -2.87 6.83 -8.17
N THR A 92 -2.12 7.53 -9.02
CA THR A 92 -2.05 7.22 -10.44
C THR A 92 -0.68 6.65 -10.81
N PHE A 93 -0.68 5.52 -11.50
CA PHE A 93 0.48 4.92 -12.13
C PHE A 93 0.32 5.06 -13.64
N THR A 94 1.26 5.74 -14.30
CA THR A 94 1.26 5.88 -15.76
C THR A 94 2.20 4.85 -16.37
N VAL A 95 1.66 3.93 -17.16
CA VAL A 95 2.42 2.89 -17.84
C VAL A 95 3.48 3.53 -18.75
N GLY A 96 4.73 3.06 -18.67
CA GLY A 96 5.87 3.60 -19.41
C GLY A 96 6.50 4.86 -18.80
N THR A 97 5.82 5.55 -17.87
CA THR A 97 6.35 6.75 -17.18
C THR A 97 6.67 6.47 -15.71
N THR A 98 5.69 6.00 -14.94
CA THR A 98 5.88 5.60 -13.54
C THR A 98 6.61 4.27 -13.43
N GLY A 99 6.38 3.37 -14.38
CA GLY A 99 7.06 2.08 -14.47
C GLY A 99 6.62 1.30 -15.70
N THR A 100 7.29 0.18 -15.98
CA THR A 100 7.06 -0.62 -17.21
C THR A 100 6.70 -2.08 -16.92
N THR A 101 6.96 -2.54 -15.70
CA THR A 101 6.81 -3.95 -15.31
C THR A 101 5.74 -4.16 -14.24
N LEU A 102 5.29 -5.40 -14.11
CA LEU A 102 4.40 -5.82 -13.03
C LEU A 102 5.07 -5.66 -11.65
N GLY A 103 6.40 -5.77 -11.57
CA GLY A 103 7.18 -5.48 -10.37
C GLY A 103 7.08 -4.01 -9.95
N ASP A 104 7.22 -3.09 -10.91
CA ASP A 104 7.06 -1.65 -10.66
C ASP A 104 5.64 -1.33 -10.16
N PHE A 105 4.62 -1.92 -10.81
CA PHE A 105 3.23 -1.71 -10.42
C PHE A 105 2.89 -2.30 -9.05
N ARG A 106 3.41 -3.50 -8.74
CA ARG A 106 3.31 -4.13 -7.42
C ARG A 106 3.89 -3.22 -6.33
N GLU A 107 5.08 -2.67 -6.55
CA GLU A 107 5.71 -1.73 -5.61
C GLU A 107 4.90 -0.44 -5.47
N PHE A 108 4.35 0.06 -6.57
CA PHE A 108 3.44 1.19 -6.54
C PHE A 108 2.19 0.93 -5.69
N ILE A 109 1.56 -0.25 -5.80
CA ILE A 109 0.42 -0.65 -4.96
C ILE A 109 0.84 -0.71 -3.49
N GLN A 110 1.96 -1.37 -3.18
CA GLN A 110 2.46 -1.47 -1.80
C GLN A 110 2.67 -0.09 -1.16
N HIS A 111 3.30 0.83 -1.91
CA HIS A 111 3.51 2.20 -1.46
C HIS A 111 2.21 3.00 -1.37
N THR A 112 1.27 2.77 -2.29
CA THR A 112 -0.05 3.42 -2.27
C THR A 112 -0.82 3.03 -1.02
N PHE A 113 -0.80 1.75 -0.66
CA PHE A 113 -1.50 1.25 0.54
C PHE A 113 -0.74 1.52 1.84
N GLY A 114 0.48 2.07 1.77
CA GLY A 114 1.32 2.31 2.93
C GLY A 114 1.58 1.02 3.71
N ILE A 115 1.74 -0.11 3.01
CA ILE A 115 2.09 -1.37 3.63
C ILE A 115 3.59 -1.38 3.83
N VAL A 116 4.00 -1.51 5.09
CA VAL A 116 5.41 -1.65 5.45
C VAL A 116 5.76 -3.13 5.46
N ALA A 117 6.50 -3.60 4.46
CA ALA A 117 7.03 -4.96 4.51
C ALA A 117 8.00 -5.06 5.69
N ASP A 118 7.75 -6.00 6.60
CA ASP A 118 8.65 -6.29 7.70
C ASP A 118 9.21 -7.70 7.53
N SER A 119 10.53 -7.81 7.48
CA SER A 119 11.20 -9.10 7.42
C SER A 119 11.37 -9.73 8.81
N ASN A 120 11.03 -9.01 9.88
CA ASN A 120 11.12 -9.51 11.26
C ASN A 120 9.81 -10.18 11.75
N THR A 121 8.72 -10.03 11.01
CA THR A 121 7.42 -10.61 11.30
C THR A 121 7.28 -11.94 10.55
N SER A 122 6.59 -12.90 11.15
CA SER A 122 6.28 -14.18 10.51
C SER A 122 5.20 -14.07 9.41
N TYR A 123 4.69 -12.85 9.14
CA TYR A 123 3.41 -12.62 8.49
C TYR A 123 3.50 -12.15 7.02
N ASN A 124 4.71 -12.01 6.45
CA ASN A 124 4.93 -11.70 5.02
C ASN A 124 4.15 -10.47 4.52
N GLU A 125 4.11 -9.40 5.31
CA GLU A 125 3.47 -8.14 4.98
C GLU A 125 4.04 -7.54 3.68
N GLY A 126 3.18 -6.99 2.85
CA GLY A 126 3.56 -6.38 1.59
C GLY A 126 2.63 -6.78 0.44
N VAL A 127 3.04 -6.40 -0.76
CA VAL A 127 2.40 -6.86 -1.99
C VAL A 127 3.36 -7.82 -2.68
N ALA A 128 3.00 -9.10 -2.71
CA ALA A 128 3.79 -10.15 -3.34
C ALA A 128 3.18 -10.55 -4.68
N LEU A 129 4.01 -11.13 -5.55
CA LEU A 129 3.53 -11.92 -6.68
C LEU A 129 3.57 -13.38 -6.27
N SER A 130 2.42 -14.05 -6.34
CA SER A 130 2.33 -15.49 -6.14
C SER A 130 3.33 -16.19 -7.05
N GLY A 131 4.30 -16.85 -6.42
CA GLY A 131 5.27 -17.71 -7.10
C GLY A 131 4.69 -19.09 -7.38
N VAL A 132 5.44 -19.91 -8.11
CA VAL A 132 5.19 -21.36 -8.18
C VAL A 132 5.68 -22.02 -6.89
N SER A 133 4.97 -21.78 -5.80
CA SER A 133 5.19 -22.46 -4.52
C SER A 133 3.85 -22.91 -3.95
N SER A 134 3.87 -24.05 -3.27
CA SER A 134 2.72 -24.91 -2.96
C SER A 134 1.52 -24.14 -2.39
N GLY A 135 0.38 -24.25 -3.08
CA GLY A 135 -0.93 -23.80 -2.57
C GLY A 135 -1.48 -22.53 -3.22
N GLN A 136 -0.64 -21.71 -3.88
CA GLN A 136 -1.11 -20.55 -4.63
C GLN A 136 -0.91 -20.73 -6.13
N THR A 137 -1.90 -20.32 -6.92
CA THR A 137 -1.74 -20.27 -8.37
C THR A 137 -0.85 -19.06 -8.69
N ALA A 138 0.33 -19.31 -9.26
CA ALA A 138 1.30 -18.25 -9.57
C ALA A 138 0.73 -17.21 -10.56
N GLY A 139 1.32 -16.01 -10.57
CA GLY A 139 0.83 -14.90 -11.39
C GLY A 139 -0.37 -14.17 -10.80
N ARG A 140 -0.46 -14.07 -9.47
CA ARG A 140 -1.46 -13.24 -8.76
C ARG A 140 -0.75 -12.22 -7.89
N LEU A 141 -1.30 -11.04 -7.73
CA LEU A 141 -0.91 -10.15 -6.64
C LEU A 141 -1.54 -10.66 -5.35
N ILE A 142 -0.73 -10.75 -4.31
CA ILE A 142 -1.14 -11.05 -2.95
C ILE A 142 -0.89 -9.79 -2.16
N VAL A 143 -1.93 -9.19 -1.61
CA VAL A 143 -1.84 -8.02 -0.73
C VAL A 143 -2.00 -8.52 0.69
N THR A 144 -0.94 -8.43 1.47
CA THR A 144 -0.93 -8.72 2.90
C THR A 144 -0.73 -7.42 3.66
N SER A 145 -1.72 -7.00 4.45
CA SER A 145 -1.65 -5.75 5.21
C SER A 145 -0.61 -5.80 6.33
N ASN A 146 -0.43 -4.69 7.04
CA ASN A 146 0.24 -4.75 8.35
C ASN A 146 -0.67 -5.39 9.41
N ILE A 147 -0.09 -5.85 10.52
CA ILE A 147 -0.80 -6.52 11.63
C ILE A 147 -1.80 -5.57 12.31
N GLY A 148 -2.97 -6.10 12.67
CA GLY A 148 -4.01 -5.44 13.46
C GLY A 148 -5.09 -4.75 12.63
N ASP A 149 -6.28 -4.64 13.22
CA ASP A 149 -7.51 -4.19 12.54
C ASP A 149 -7.43 -2.78 11.93
N ALA A 150 -6.72 -1.85 12.58
CA ALA A 150 -6.49 -0.50 12.07
C ALA A 150 -5.63 -0.49 10.79
N ASN A 151 -4.98 -1.61 10.47
CA ASN A 151 -4.20 -1.79 9.25
C ASN A 151 -4.91 -2.61 8.18
N ALA A 152 -6.13 -3.09 8.44
CA ALA A 152 -6.90 -3.88 7.48
C ALA A 152 -6.98 -3.15 6.13
N ILE A 153 -6.52 -3.80 5.05
CA ILE A 153 -6.71 -3.27 3.70
C ILE A 153 -7.98 -3.87 3.12
N THR A 154 -8.96 -3.03 2.86
CA THR A 154 -10.27 -3.41 2.32
C THR A 154 -10.61 -2.53 1.12
N GLU A 155 -11.68 -2.88 0.40
CA GLU A 155 -12.21 -2.05 -0.69
C GLU A 155 -11.14 -1.64 -1.72
N ILE A 156 -10.24 -2.57 -2.05
CA ILE A 156 -9.21 -2.34 -3.07
C ILE A 156 -9.89 -1.95 -4.37
N THR A 157 -9.47 -0.81 -4.93
CA THR A 157 -9.96 -0.29 -6.20
C THR A 157 -8.76 -0.05 -7.11
N ILE A 158 -8.72 -0.76 -8.25
CA ILE A 158 -7.77 -0.48 -9.32
C ILE A 158 -8.56 -0.35 -10.62
N SER A 159 -8.36 0.76 -11.34
CA SER A 159 -8.99 0.99 -12.63
C SER A 159 -7.97 1.50 -13.65
N GLY A 160 -8.15 1.13 -14.91
CA GLY A 160 -7.33 1.63 -16.01
C GLY A 160 -8.11 2.61 -16.89
N THR A 161 -7.43 3.65 -17.37
CA THR A 161 -7.93 4.61 -18.35
C THR A 161 -6.88 4.76 -19.46
N ASP A 162 -7.33 4.67 -20.71
CA ASP A 162 -6.50 4.84 -21.90
C ASP A 162 -6.04 6.30 -22.05
N ALA A 163 -4.75 6.49 -22.34
CA ALA A 163 -4.22 7.80 -22.71
C ALA A 163 -4.52 8.15 -24.18
N GLY A 164 -5.61 8.89 -24.38
CA GLY A 164 -5.93 9.52 -25.67
C GLY A 164 -7.28 9.11 -26.26
N GLY A 165 -8.04 8.26 -25.57
CA GLY A 165 -9.39 7.89 -25.98
C GLY A 165 -9.41 6.94 -27.20
N SER A 166 -8.30 6.26 -27.49
CA SER A 166 -8.20 5.27 -28.56
C SER A 166 -8.93 3.96 -28.23
N SER A 167 -9.35 3.78 -26.97
CA SER A 167 -9.98 2.59 -26.40
C SER A 167 -9.25 1.28 -26.69
N THR A 168 -7.91 1.28 -26.64
CA THR A 168 -7.12 0.05 -26.85
C THR A 168 -7.19 -0.85 -25.60
N LEU A 169 -7.16 -0.25 -24.41
CA LEU A 169 -7.30 -0.94 -23.12
C LEU A 169 -8.56 -1.80 -23.07
N ASN A 170 -8.38 -3.10 -22.88
CA ASN A 170 -9.47 -4.04 -22.65
C ASN A 170 -9.92 -3.96 -21.19
N THR A 171 -10.79 -3.00 -20.89
CA THR A 171 -11.28 -2.75 -19.52
C THR A 171 -11.96 -3.97 -18.90
N THR A 172 -12.62 -4.81 -19.70
CA THR A 172 -13.26 -6.04 -19.19
C THR A 172 -12.22 -7.04 -18.71
N ALA A 173 -11.20 -7.33 -19.53
CA ALA A 173 -10.11 -8.22 -19.14
C ALA A 173 -9.32 -7.63 -17.96
N PHE A 174 -9.06 -6.32 -17.97
CA PHE A 174 -8.37 -5.63 -16.88
C PHE A 174 -9.13 -5.75 -15.55
N GLN A 175 -10.42 -5.46 -15.54
CA GLN A 175 -11.23 -5.51 -14.32
C GLN A 175 -11.45 -6.94 -13.81
N SER A 176 -11.33 -7.96 -14.66
CA SER A 176 -11.34 -9.36 -14.19
C SER A 176 -10.14 -9.71 -13.29
N ILE A 177 -9.04 -8.94 -13.39
CA ILE A 177 -7.81 -9.14 -12.61
C ILE A 177 -7.71 -8.13 -11.46
N PHE A 178 -8.06 -6.86 -11.73
CA PHE A 178 -7.75 -5.74 -10.84
C PHE A 178 -8.98 -4.98 -10.34
N GLY A 179 -10.18 -5.32 -10.79
CA GLY A 179 -11.37 -4.58 -10.40
C GLY A 179 -11.68 -4.65 -8.88
N PRO A 180 -12.72 -3.89 -8.47
CA PRO A 180 -13.02 -3.72 -7.07
C PRO A 180 -13.55 -4.99 -6.39
N ASP A 181 -13.21 -5.14 -5.11
CA ASP A 181 -13.57 -6.27 -4.22
C ASP A 181 -15.10 -6.43 -3.99
N VAL A 182 -15.92 -5.45 -4.41
CA VAL A 182 -17.38 -5.51 -4.30
C VAL A 182 -18.00 -6.34 -5.42
N GLY A 183 -18.14 -7.65 -5.18
CA GLY A 183 -18.96 -8.52 -6.04
C GLY A 183 -18.19 -9.31 -7.09
N ASN A 184 -16.94 -9.70 -6.79
CA ASN A 184 -16.20 -10.76 -7.46
C ASN A 184 -15.57 -10.39 -8.83
N ASN A 185 -14.90 -9.24 -8.93
CA ASN A 185 -14.13 -8.89 -10.13
C ASN A 185 -12.84 -8.19 -9.74
N GLY A 186 -11.80 -8.95 -9.42
CA GLY A 186 -10.43 -8.43 -9.33
C GLY A 186 -9.70 -8.91 -8.09
N PHE A 187 -10.09 -8.42 -6.91
CA PHE A 187 -9.56 -8.90 -5.64
C PHE A 187 -10.59 -9.75 -4.86
N THR A 188 -10.09 -10.71 -4.09
CA THR A 188 -10.90 -11.49 -3.15
C THR A 188 -10.19 -11.55 -1.80
N GLN A 189 -10.85 -11.04 -0.76
CA GLN A 189 -10.37 -11.20 0.60
C GLN A 189 -10.44 -12.67 1.03
N SER A 190 -9.31 -13.23 1.45
CA SER A 190 -9.24 -14.58 2.02
C SER A 190 -9.16 -14.59 3.53
N GLN A 191 -8.72 -13.49 4.11
CA GLN A 191 -8.55 -13.33 5.55
C GLN A 191 -8.83 -11.88 5.92
N ALA A 192 -9.73 -11.70 6.89
CA ALA A 192 -9.88 -10.42 7.56
C ALA A 192 -8.66 -10.14 8.42
N ALA A 193 -8.31 -8.87 8.59
CA ALA A 193 -7.38 -8.53 9.67
C ALA A 193 -8.06 -8.88 10.99
N ASP A 194 -7.27 -9.37 11.93
CA ASP A 194 -7.65 -9.45 13.32
C ASP A 194 -6.53 -8.82 14.18
N GLY A 195 -6.88 -8.52 15.43
CA GLY A 195 -5.93 -8.15 16.46
C GLY A 195 -5.75 -6.66 16.68
N GLU A 196 -5.09 -6.39 17.79
CA GLU A 196 -5.09 -5.08 18.40
C GLU A 196 -4.11 -4.11 17.74
N SER A 197 -4.64 -2.96 17.35
CA SER A 197 -3.87 -1.86 16.82
C SER A 197 -4.50 -0.50 17.13
N ALA A 198 -3.67 0.53 17.14
CA ALA A 198 -4.10 1.91 17.30
C ALA A 198 -3.51 2.78 16.18
N PHE A 199 -4.26 3.78 15.76
CA PHE A 199 -3.87 4.74 14.75
C PHE A 199 -3.88 6.14 15.35
N SER A 200 -2.85 6.92 15.07
CA SER A 200 -2.77 8.35 15.37
C SER A 200 -2.20 9.08 14.16
N GLN A 201 -2.66 10.29 13.91
CA GLN A 201 -2.17 11.13 12.82
C GLN A 201 -1.63 12.43 13.41
N MET A 202 -0.47 12.87 12.92
CA MET A 202 0.13 14.14 13.30
C MET A 202 0.47 14.98 12.07
N THR A 203 0.34 16.30 12.18
CA THR A 203 0.82 17.25 11.18
C THR A 203 2.13 17.85 11.64
N VAL A 204 3.20 17.68 10.85
CA VAL A 204 4.52 18.30 11.03
C VAL A 204 4.75 19.36 9.96
N TYR A 205 5.70 20.27 10.16
CA TYR A 205 6.05 21.28 9.17
C TYR A 205 7.53 21.16 8.81
N ASP A 206 7.87 21.27 7.52
CA ASP A 206 9.27 21.28 7.08
C ASP A 206 9.94 22.65 7.29
N SER A 207 11.22 22.73 6.93
CA SER A 207 12.01 23.97 7.02
C SER A 207 11.49 25.14 6.18
N THR A 208 10.61 24.87 5.21
CA THR A 208 9.97 25.87 4.35
C THR A 208 8.58 26.28 4.86
N GLY A 209 8.10 25.64 5.93
CA GLY A 209 6.78 25.87 6.50
C GLY A 209 5.66 25.10 5.80
N LEU A 210 5.98 24.12 4.95
CA LEU A 210 4.99 23.23 4.35
C LEU A 210 4.54 22.18 5.36
N SER A 211 3.23 21.96 5.47
CA SER A 211 2.66 20.93 6.33
C SER A 211 2.82 19.55 5.70
N HIS A 212 3.16 18.57 6.52
CA HIS A 212 3.20 17.15 6.19
C HIS A 212 2.40 16.36 7.22
N THR A 213 1.70 15.35 6.76
CA THR A 213 0.94 14.42 7.58
C THR A 213 1.77 13.16 7.82
N VAL A 214 1.91 12.78 9.08
CA VAL A 214 2.57 11.55 9.50
C VAL A 214 1.55 10.69 10.24
N ASP A 215 1.32 9.49 9.74
CA ASP A 215 0.51 8.49 10.40
C ASP A 215 1.41 7.63 11.30
N LEU A 216 1.01 7.48 12.55
CA LEU A 216 1.60 6.60 13.54
C LEU A 216 0.65 5.44 13.79
N ILE A 217 1.17 4.24 13.56
CA ILE A 217 0.42 3.00 13.65
C ILE A 217 1.08 2.15 14.71
N PHE A 218 0.30 1.70 15.67
CA PHE A 218 0.71 0.78 16.72
C PHE A 218 0.03 -0.56 16.49
N SER A 219 0.78 -1.64 16.61
CA SER A 219 0.26 -3.00 16.58
C SER A 219 0.82 -3.75 17.77
N ARG A 220 -0.04 -4.47 18.48
CA ARG A 220 0.40 -5.30 19.62
C ARG A 220 1.33 -6.40 19.11
N ALA A 221 2.53 -6.48 19.69
CA ALA A 221 3.53 -7.49 19.35
C ALA A 221 3.65 -8.57 20.43
N SER A 222 3.27 -8.25 21.67
CA SER A 222 3.16 -9.19 22.78
C SER A 222 2.22 -8.66 23.86
N ALA A 223 2.09 -9.39 24.97
CA ALA A 223 1.27 -8.98 26.11
C ALA A 223 1.57 -7.55 26.62
N SER A 224 2.82 -7.09 26.52
CA SER A 224 3.26 -5.79 27.04
C SER A 224 4.15 -5.01 26.06
N THR A 225 4.20 -5.41 24.79
CA THR A 225 5.01 -4.74 23.76
C THR A 225 4.16 -4.41 22.55
N TYR A 226 4.36 -3.20 22.02
CA TYR A 226 3.74 -2.72 20.79
C TYR A 226 4.82 -2.37 19.79
N SER A 227 4.69 -2.89 18.58
CA SER A 227 5.46 -2.38 17.44
C SER A 227 4.78 -1.10 16.96
N PHE A 228 5.57 -0.10 16.58
CA PHE A 228 5.04 1.09 15.94
C PHE A 228 5.72 1.38 14.60
N PHE A 229 4.97 2.01 13.71
CA PHE A 229 5.42 2.46 12.40
C PHE A 229 4.99 3.90 12.18
N ALA A 230 5.89 4.71 11.64
CA ALA A 230 5.58 6.07 11.19
C ALA A 230 5.60 6.12 9.65
N ILE A 231 4.53 6.64 9.07
CA ILE A 231 4.36 6.82 7.63
C ILE A 231 4.20 8.30 7.34
N ALA A 232 5.16 8.90 6.64
CA ALA A 232 4.97 10.24 6.09
C ALA A 232 4.16 10.13 4.79
N ASN A 233 2.97 10.71 4.76
CA ASN A 233 2.06 10.63 3.61
C ASN A 233 2.43 11.63 2.50
N ASP A 234 3.31 12.60 2.81
CA ASP A 234 3.44 13.85 2.07
C ASP A 234 4.90 14.07 1.66
N ASN A 235 5.41 13.29 0.70
CA ASN A 235 6.76 13.53 0.16
C ASN A 235 6.67 14.13 -1.25
N PHE A 236 6.34 15.42 -1.37
CA PHE A 236 6.20 16.06 -2.68
C PHE A 236 7.57 16.19 -3.37
N SER A 237 7.86 15.32 -4.34
CA SER A 237 8.92 15.57 -5.32
C SER A 237 8.30 15.58 -6.70
N ALA A 238 8.45 16.71 -7.42
CA ALA A 238 8.02 16.87 -8.81
C ALA A 238 6.55 16.48 -9.13
N GLY A 239 5.60 16.86 -8.26
CA GLY A 239 4.16 16.68 -8.53
C GLY A 239 3.61 15.27 -8.24
N SER A 240 4.40 14.37 -7.68
CA SER A 240 3.93 13.10 -7.11
C SER A 240 4.12 13.10 -5.60
N ARG A 241 3.07 12.72 -4.84
CA ARG A 241 3.22 12.32 -3.43
C ARG A 241 4.21 11.17 -3.40
N GLY A 242 5.29 11.31 -2.65
CA GLY A 242 6.41 10.37 -2.67
C GLY A 242 6.08 9.11 -1.90
N THR A 243 7.07 8.24 -1.79
CA THR A 243 6.96 6.96 -1.10
C THR A 243 6.59 7.16 0.36
N SER A 244 5.65 6.37 0.85
CA SER A 244 5.46 6.13 2.29
C SER A 244 6.75 5.51 2.81
N VAL A 245 7.68 6.34 3.26
CA VAL A 245 8.95 5.85 3.82
C VAL A 245 8.70 5.49 5.27
N ARG A 246 8.93 4.22 5.62
CA ARG A 246 9.11 3.78 7.02
C ARG A 246 10.29 4.57 7.57
N SER A 247 10.02 5.67 8.26
CA SER A 247 11.10 6.52 8.79
C SER A 247 11.77 5.84 9.99
N THR A 248 11.02 5.04 10.75
CA THR A 248 11.50 4.23 11.87
C THR A 248 10.43 3.19 12.22
N ALA A 249 10.86 2.00 12.64
CA ALA A 249 10.06 1.19 13.54
C ALA A 249 10.77 1.05 14.86
N GLY A 250 9.99 0.96 15.91
CA GLY A 250 10.49 0.64 17.23
C GLY A 250 9.46 -0.18 17.97
N THR A 251 9.85 -0.59 19.16
CA THR A 251 8.99 -1.25 20.12
C THR A 251 8.75 -0.32 21.29
N LEU A 252 7.50 -0.25 21.75
CA LEU A 252 7.14 0.31 23.02
C LEU A 252 6.91 -0.84 23.98
N SER A 253 7.64 -0.87 25.09
CA SER A 253 7.43 -1.86 26.15
C SER A 253 6.83 -1.18 27.36
N PHE A 254 5.90 -1.89 28.01
CA PHE A 254 5.24 -1.44 29.21
C PHE A 254 5.52 -2.41 30.35
N SER A 255 5.70 -1.87 31.55
CA SER A 255 5.75 -2.66 32.77
C SER A 255 4.37 -3.29 33.06
N SER A 256 4.32 -4.21 34.02
CA SER A 256 3.06 -4.78 34.51
C SER A 256 2.12 -3.75 35.15
N SER A 257 2.63 -2.56 35.51
CA SER A 257 1.83 -1.43 35.99
C SER A 257 1.42 -0.45 34.88
N GLY A 258 1.74 -0.76 33.62
CA GLY A 258 1.43 0.08 32.46
C GLY A 258 2.40 1.25 32.24
N ALA A 259 3.54 1.31 32.94
CA ALA A 259 4.52 2.36 32.75
C ALA A 259 5.42 2.06 31.54
N PHE A 260 5.77 3.08 30.74
CA PHE A 260 6.73 2.93 29.64
C PHE A 260 8.13 2.58 30.16
N THR A 261 8.82 1.63 29.52
CA THR A 261 10.15 1.11 29.92
C THR A 261 11.12 1.02 28.77
#